data_AF-A0AAZ3Q788-F1
#
_entry.id   AF-A0AAZ3Q788-F1
#
_cell.length_a   1.000
_cell.length_b   1.000
_cell.length_c   1.000
_cell.angle_alpha   90.00
_cell.angle_beta   90.00
_cell.angle_gamma   90.00
#
_symmetry.space_group_name_H-M   'P 1'
#
loop_
_entity.id
_entity.type
_entity.pdbx_description
1 polymer ?
#
loop_
_entity_poly.entity_id
_entity_poly.type
_entity_poly.pdbx_seq_one_letter_code
_entity_poly.pdbx_strand_id
1 'polypeptide(L)'
;MRPKELSVELRDRIVSMHRSREGYANSTATLKVPKNTVASIILKWKKFGTTKTLPRPGRPAKLYNRGRRVREVTKNPMITLTVLQSSSVEMGDTSRRTTISAALHQSGLYGRVASWKPLLSKKAHDSLLGVCQKAPKGL
;
A
#
# COMPACT_ATOMS: atom_id res chain seq x y z
N MET A 1 -26.71 0.85 -17.59
CA MET A 1 -26.08 0.49 -16.29
C MET A 1 -25.17 -0.73 -16.53
N ARG A 2 -23.95 -0.80 -15.97
CA ARG A 2 -23.08 -1.98 -16.14
C ARG A 2 -23.51 -3.09 -15.17
N PRO A 3 -23.62 -4.36 -15.59
CA PRO A 3 -23.98 -5.44 -14.69
C PRO A 3 -22.89 -5.66 -13.64
N LYS A 4 -23.30 -6.14 -12.46
CA LYS A 4 -22.40 -6.51 -11.38
C LYS A 4 -21.48 -7.64 -11.85
N GLU A 5 -20.25 -7.64 -11.36
CA GLU A 5 -19.27 -8.66 -11.70
C GLU A 5 -19.76 -10.06 -11.28
N LEU A 6 -19.48 -11.08 -12.11
CA LEU A 6 -19.82 -12.48 -11.80
C LEU A 6 -19.12 -12.94 -10.52
N SER A 7 -19.80 -13.79 -9.73
CA SER A 7 -19.23 -14.41 -8.53
C SER A 7 -17.98 -15.23 -8.88
N VAL A 8 -17.08 -15.38 -7.90
CA VAL A 8 -15.83 -16.14 -8.09
C VAL A 8 -16.13 -17.60 -8.42
N GLU A 9 -17.10 -18.19 -7.72
CA GLU A 9 -17.55 -19.58 -7.92
C GLU A 9 -18.03 -19.85 -9.36
N LEU A 10 -18.81 -18.93 -9.94
CA LEU A 10 -19.29 -19.08 -11.32
C LEU A 10 -18.13 -19.06 -12.32
N ARG A 11 -17.10 -18.25 -12.07
CA ARG A 11 -15.92 -18.19 -12.94
C ARG A 11 -15.06 -19.44 -12.81
N ASP A 12 -14.91 -19.96 -11.61
CA ASP A 12 -14.19 -21.21 -11.35
C ASP A 12 -14.89 -22.38 -12.04
N ARG A 13 -16.23 -22.41 -12.02
CA ARG A 13 -17.01 -23.40 -12.75
C ARG A 13 -16.84 -23.30 -14.27
N ILE A 14 -16.77 -22.09 -14.82
CA ILE A 14 -16.44 -21.87 -16.25
C ILE A 14 -15.06 -22.45 -16.59
N VAL A 15 -14.05 -22.21 -15.74
CA VAL A 15 -12.71 -22.75 -15.95
C VAL A 15 -12.70 -24.27 -15.82
N SER A 16 -13.45 -24.85 -14.88
CA SER A 16 -13.58 -26.29 -14.73
C SER A 16 -14.17 -26.95 -15.98
N MET A 17 -15.29 -26.43 -16.50
CA MET A 17 -15.89 -26.92 -17.75
C MET A 17 -14.94 -26.78 -18.94
N HIS A 18 -14.17 -25.69 -19.01
CA HIS A 18 -13.15 -25.52 -20.04
C HIS A 18 -12.04 -26.58 -19.95
N ARG A 19 -11.60 -26.96 -18.74
CA ARG A 19 -10.60 -28.03 -18.55
C ARG A 19 -11.13 -29.41 -18.96
N SER A 20 -12.42 -29.67 -18.73
CA SER A 20 -13.13 -30.86 -19.21
C SER A 20 -13.40 -30.85 -20.73
N ARG A 21 -12.89 -29.84 -21.47
CA ARG A 21 -13.11 -29.63 -22.91
C ARG A 21 -14.58 -29.49 -23.31
N GLU A 22 -15.43 -29.05 -22.38
CA GLU A 22 -16.80 -28.69 -22.72
C GLU A 22 -16.79 -27.43 -23.60
N GLY A 23 -17.55 -27.47 -24.70
CA GLY A 23 -17.60 -26.36 -25.65
C GLY A 23 -18.20 -25.09 -25.03
N TYR A 24 -17.88 -23.93 -25.64
CA TYR A 24 -18.41 -22.64 -25.19
C TYR A 24 -19.94 -22.61 -25.14
N ALA A 25 -20.63 -23.25 -26.10
CA ALA A 25 -22.08 -23.30 -26.15
C ALA A 25 -22.70 -24.02 -24.93
N ASN A 26 -22.09 -25.15 -24.52
CA ASN A 26 -22.53 -25.90 -23.35
C ASN A 26 -22.34 -25.08 -22.08
N SER A 27 -21.19 -24.41 -21.95
CA SER A 27 -20.94 -23.52 -20.81
C SER A 27 -21.96 -22.39 -20.71
N THR A 28 -22.33 -21.78 -21.84
CA THR A 28 -23.33 -20.70 -21.86
C THR A 28 -24.73 -21.20 -21.53
N ALA A 29 -25.11 -22.39 -22.01
CA ALA A 29 -26.42 -22.98 -21.74
C ALA A 29 -26.57 -23.37 -20.27
N THR A 30 -25.57 -24.06 -19.70
CA THR A 30 -25.57 -24.54 -18.31
C THR A 30 -25.56 -23.39 -17.31
N LEU A 31 -24.74 -22.36 -17.54
CA LEU A 31 -24.54 -21.27 -16.57
C LEU A 31 -25.39 -20.03 -16.85
N LYS A 32 -26.12 -19.98 -17.97
CA LYS A 32 -26.88 -18.80 -18.43
C LYS A 32 -26.02 -17.53 -18.51
N VAL A 33 -24.75 -17.70 -18.90
CA VAL A 33 -23.79 -16.61 -19.08
C VAL A 33 -23.58 -16.35 -20.58
N PRO A 34 -23.48 -15.09 -21.04
CA PRO A 34 -23.19 -14.80 -22.44
C PRO A 34 -21.84 -15.36 -22.93
N LYS A 35 -21.78 -15.80 -24.19
CA LYS A 35 -20.58 -16.40 -24.80
C LYS A 35 -19.33 -15.51 -24.73
N ASN A 36 -19.50 -14.19 -24.89
CA ASN A 36 -18.40 -13.23 -24.79
C ASN A 36 -17.74 -13.22 -23.39
N THR A 37 -18.54 -13.44 -22.35
CA THR A 37 -18.13 -13.41 -20.96
C THR A 37 -17.37 -14.69 -20.63
N VAL A 38 -17.88 -15.84 -21.07
CA VAL A 38 -17.16 -17.12 -20.99
C VAL A 38 -15.79 -17.03 -21.69
N ALA A 39 -15.75 -16.49 -22.92
CA ALA A 39 -14.51 -16.33 -23.67
C ALA A 39 -13.50 -15.39 -22.98
N SER A 40 -13.96 -14.23 -22.49
CA SER A 40 -13.09 -13.29 -21.78
C SER A 40 -12.52 -13.85 -20.47
N ILE A 41 -13.31 -14.65 -19.73
CA ILE A 41 -12.84 -15.34 -18.52
C ILE A 41 -11.75 -16.35 -18.87
N ILE A 42 -11.96 -17.18 -19.90
CA ILE A 42 -10.98 -18.17 -20.33
C ILE A 42 -9.69 -17.50 -20.85
N LEU A 43 -9.82 -16.43 -21.64
CA LEU A 43 -8.67 -15.66 -22.12
C LEU A 43 -7.85 -15.09 -20.95
N LYS A 44 -8.53 -14.54 -19.95
CA LYS A 44 -7.89 -14.00 -18.75
C LYS A 44 -7.20 -15.10 -17.94
N TRP A 45 -7.86 -16.23 -17.76
CA TRP A 45 -7.30 -17.38 -17.05
C TRP A 45 -6.06 -17.93 -17.77
N LYS A 46 -6.08 -18.05 -19.11
CA LYS A 46 -4.91 -18.45 -19.90
C LYS A 46 -3.74 -17.47 -19.77
N LYS A 47 -4.02 -16.17 -19.66
CA LYS A 47 -2.98 -15.12 -19.56
C LYS A 47 -2.39 -14.98 -18.15
N PHE A 48 -3.22 -15.04 -17.11
CA PHE A 48 -2.82 -14.70 -15.73
C PHE A 48 -2.92 -15.86 -14.75
N GLY A 49 -3.44 -17.02 -15.15
CA GLY A 49 -3.65 -18.19 -14.29
C GLY A 49 -4.73 -18.02 -13.21
N THR A 50 -5.49 -16.90 -13.22
CA THR A 50 -6.41 -16.54 -12.13
C THR A 50 -7.82 -16.27 -12.66
N THR A 51 -8.82 -16.62 -11.84
CA THR A 51 -10.26 -16.37 -12.09
C THR A 51 -10.78 -15.13 -11.36
N LYS A 52 -10.11 -14.74 -10.27
CA LYS A 52 -10.42 -13.53 -9.50
C LYS A 52 -10.22 -12.26 -10.35
N THR A 53 -11.08 -11.25 -10.16
CA THR A 53 -10.86 -9.95 -10.79
C THR A 53 -9.63 -9.31 -10.17
N LEU A 54 -8.62 -9.00 -10.99
CA LEU A 54 -7.52 -8.14 -10.57
C LEU A 54 -8.06 -6.75 -10.19
N PRO A 55 -7.50 -6.12 -9.15
CA PRO A 55 -7.86 -4.74 -8.83
C PRO A 55 -7.61 -3.87 -10.07
N ARG A 56 -8.50 -2.90 -10.29
CA ARG A 56 -8.29 -1.93 -11.37
C ARG A 56 -7.00 -1.15 -11.06
N PRO A 57 -6.12 -0.93 -12.05
CA PRO A 57 -4.99 -0.04 -11.84
C PRO A 57 -5.53 1.33 -11.41
N GLY A 58 -5.07 1.79 -10.25
CA GLY A 58 -5.46 3.08 -9.71
C GLY A 58 -4.80 4.24 -10.47
N ARG A 59 -5.14 5.46 -10.07
CA ARG A 59 -4.46 6.66 -10.56
C ARG A 59 -3.00 6.65 -10.07
N PRO A 60 -2.00 6.94 -10.93
CA PRO A 60 -0.62 7.06 -10.49
C PRO A 60 -0.48 8.16 -9.44
N ALA A 61 0.44 7.95 -8.49
CA ALA A 61 0.73 8.91 -7.44
C ALA A 61 1.32 10.20 -8.06
N LYS A 62 0.92 11.37 -7.54
CA LYS A 62 1.44 12.66 -8.02
C LYS A 62 2.90 12.88 -7.57
N LEU A 63 3.28 12.33 -6.43
CA LEU A 63 4.64 12.45 -5.88
C LEU A 63 5.54 11.39 -6.48
N TYR A 64 6.47 11.80 -7.32
CA TYR A 64 7.40 10.90 -7.99
C TYR A 64 8.44 10.33 -7.02
N ASN A 65 9.03 11.19 -6.16
CA ASN A 65 10.15 10.84 -5.29
C ASN A 65 9.76 10.62 -3.81
N ARG A 66 8.75 9.78 -3.55
CA ARG A 66 8.31 9.49 -2.17
C ARG A 66 9.44 9.00 -1.26
N GLY A 67 10.31 8.12 -1.75
CA GLY A 67 11.41 7.55 -0.95
C GLY A 67 12.43 8.60 -0.48
N ARG A 68 12.71 9.61 -1.30
CA ARG A 68 13.60 10.72 -0.93
C ARG A 68 13.01 11.54 0.22
N ARG A 69 11.71 11.84 0.17
CA ARG A 69 11.00 12.60 1.22
C ARG A 69 11.03 11.90 2.56
N VAL A 70 10.80 10.59 2.57
CA VAL A 70 10.90 9.78 3.78
C VAL A 70 12.30 9.90 4.37
N ARG A 71 13.36 9.73 3.54
CA ARG A 71 14.75 9.85 4.00
C ARG A 71 15.10 11.23 4.56
N GLU A 72 14.64 12.30 3.93
CA GLU A 72 14.87 13.67 4.41
C GLU A 72 14.25 13.91 5.79
N VAL A 73 13.01 13.48 5.99
CA VAL A 73 12.31 13.61 7.27
C VAL A 73 12.92 12.71 8.34
N THR A 74 13.36 11.50 7.98
CA THR A 74 14.06 10.62 8.93
C THR A 74 15.39 11.21 9.39
N LYS A 75 16.14 11.88 8.51
CA LYS A 75 17.40 12.55 8.90
C LYS A 75 17.13 13.74 9.82
N ASN A 76 16.15 14.56 9.46
CA ASN A 76 15.83 15.79 10.18
C ASN A 76 14.31 15.80 10.50
N PRO A 77 13.89 15.24 11.65
CA PRO A 77 12.47 15.10 11.98
C PRO A 77 11.76 16.43 12.27
N MET A 78 12.51 17.52 12.47
CA MET A 78 11.97 18.87 12.68
C MET A 78 11.69 19.64 11.37
N ILE A 79 11.87 19.02 10.20
CA ILE A 79 11.60 19.69 8.93
C ILE A 79 10.10 19.98 8.77
N THR A 80 9.78 21.23 8.45
CA THR A 80 8.41 21.65 8.13
C THR A 80 8.00 21.23 6.72
N LEU A 81 6.69 20.94 6.55
CA LEU A 81 6.10 20.63 5.24
C LEU A 81 6.31 21.72 4.18
N THR A 82 6.47 22.98 4.56
CA THR A 82 6.76 24.10 3.65
C THR A 82 8.14 23.96 3.01
N VAL A 83 9.15 23.61 3.80
CA VAL A 83 10.51 23.35 3.31
C VAL A 83 10.54 22.16 2.37
N LEU A 84 9.81 21.09 2.71
CA LEU A 84 9.65 19.93 1.81
C LEU A 84 8.96 20.32 0.50
N GLN A 85 8.00 21.23 0.55
CA GLN A 85 7.32 21.72 -0.64
C GLN A 85 8.26 22.56 -1.54
N SER A 86 9.02 23.50 -0.97
CA SER A 86 9.98 24.30 -1.74
C SER A 86 11.01 23.41 -2.44
N SER A 87 11.59 22.45 -1.71
CA SER A 87 12.52 21.49 -2.31
C SER A 87 11.86 20.52 -3.30
N SER A 88 10.53 20.37 -3.32
CA SER A 88 9.81 19.63 -4.37
C SER A 88 9.75 20.44 -5.64
N VAL A 89 9.41 21.72 -5.51
CA VAL A 89 9.32 22.64 -6.65
C VAL A 89 10.69 22.76 -7.34
N GLU A 90 11.78 22.85 -6.58
CA GLU A 90 13.15 22.85 -7.12
C GLU A 90 13.48 21.59 -7.93
N MET A 91 12.90 20.44 -7.58
CA MET A 91 13.06 19.19 -8.33
C MET A 91 12.05 19.01 -9.46
N GLY A 92 11.22 20.02 -9.75
CA GLY A 92 10.18 19.96 -10.78
C GLY A 92 8.88 19.27 -10.33
N ASP A 93 8.71 18.96 -9.04
CA ASP A 93 7.48 18.39 -8.48
C ASP A 93 6.59 19.50 -7.88
N THR A 94 5.48 19.81 -8.55
CA THR A 94 4.48 20.80 -8.10
C THR A 94 3.44 20.21 -7.13
N SER A 95 3.90 19.39 -6.19
CA SER A 95 3.05 18.78 -5.17
C SER A 95 2.57 19.79 -4.14
N ARG A 96 1.31 19.63 -3.70
CA ARG A 96 0.74 20.42 -2.61
C ARG A 96 1.21 19.85 -1.27
N ARG A 97 1.26 20.69 -0.23
CA ARG A 97 1.58 20.27 1.16
C ARG A 97 0.78 19.06 1.63
N THR A 98 -0.52 19.01 1.29
CA THR A 98 -1.41 17.89 1.63
C THR A 98 -0.98 16.58 0.99
N THR A 99 -0.48 16.62 -0.25
CA THR A 99 0.03 15.43 -0.95
C THR A 99 1.30 14.90 -0.27
N ILE A 100 2.21 15.80 0.13
CA ILE A 100 3.44 15.46 0.85
C ILE A 100 3.09 14.85 2.21
N SER A 101 2.21 15.48 2.98
CA SER A 101 1.73 14.96 4.27
C SER A 101 1.10 13.57 4.14
N ALA A 102 0.22 13.35 3.16
CA ALA A 102 -0.39 12.05 2.93
C ALA A 102 0.66 10.95 2.63
N ALA A 103 1.67 11.26 1.82
CA ALA A 103 2.74 10.33 1.51
C ALA A 103 3.64 10.00 2.73
N LEU A 104 3.85 10.97 3.63
CA LEU A 104 4.54 10.75 4.89
C LEU A 104 3.71 9.86 5.83
N HIS A 105 2.40 10.12 5.94
CA HIS A 105 1.49 9.29 6.73
C HIS A 105 1.42 7.84 6.22
N GLN A 106 1.39 7.62 4.91
CA GLN A 106 1.49 6.28 4.33
C GLN A 106 2.81 5.56 4.67
N SER A 107 3.82 6.30 5.12
CA SER A 107 5.11 5.78 5.56
C SER A 107 5.25 5.74 7.08
N GLY A 108 4.18 6.03 7.83
CA GLY A 108 4.16 6.05 9.30
C GLY A 108 4.80 7.28 9.93
N LEU A 109 5.17 8.30 9.16
CA LEU A 109 5.79 9.52 9.67
C LEU A 109 4.71 10.56 9.97
N TYR A 110 4.56 10.91 11.24
CA TYR A 110 3.58 11.88 11.70
C TYR A 110 4.26 13.02 12.47
N GLY A 111 3.66 14.21 12.39
CA GLY A 111 4.03 15.31 13.27
C GLY A 111 3.79 14.96 14.74
N ARG A 112 4.79 15.23 15.58
CA ARG A 112 4.74 15.06 17.04
C ARG A 112 5.47 16.23 17.70
N VAL A 113 5.11 16.50 18.95
CA VAL A 113 5.83 17.44 19.79
C VAL A 113 6.95 16.69 20.51
N ALA A 114 8.16 17.23 20.47
CA ALA A 114 9.27 16.67 21.23
C ALA A 114 8.98 16.84 22.73
N SER A 115 9.14 15.76 23.50
CA SER A 115 9.06 15.83 24.95
C SER A 115 10.33 16.47 25.51
N TRP A 116 10.18 17.35 26.49
CA TRP A 116 11.31 17.92 27.22
C TRP A 116 12.06 16.80 27.95
N LYS A 117 13.39 16.79 27.79
CA LYS A 117 14.28 15.85 28.46
C LYS A 117 15.33 16.63 29.23
N PRO A 118 15.62 16.27 30.48
CA PRO A 118 16.74 16.87 31.20
C PRO A 118 18.05 16.56 30.49
N LEU A 119 18.96 17.53 30.44
CA LEU A 119 20.30 17.33 29.90
C LEU A 119 21.16 16.62 30.95
N LEU A 120 21.41 15.34 30.75
CA LEU A 120 22.21 14.53 31.67
C LEU A 120 23.68 14.51 31.26
N SER A 121 24.58 14.71 32.24
CA SER A 121 26.00 14.40 32.06
C SER A 121 26.19 12.89 31.87
N LYS A 122 27.25 12.48 31.14
CA LYS A 122 27.60 11.07 30.93
C LYS A 122 27.70 10.30 32.26
N LYS A 123 28.32 10.91 33.28
CA LYS A 123 28.43 10.32 34.63
C LYS A 123 27.06 10.07 35.27
N ALA A 124 26.13 11.02 35.12
CA ALA A 124 24.78 10.90 35.67
C ALA A 124 23.97 9.84 34.93
N HIS A 125 24.08 9.78 33.60
CA HIS A 125 23.45 8.76 32.78
C HIS A 125 23.94 7.34 33.14
N ASP A 126 25.27 7.15 33.23
CA ASP A 126 25.86 5.85 33.53
C ASP A 126 25.52 5.39 34.97
N SER A 127 25.47 6.32 35.93
CA SER A 127 25.01 6.05 37.30
C SER A 127 23.54 5.58 37.32
N LEU A 128 22.64 6.30 36.64
CA LEU A 128 21.22 5.94 36.54
C LEU A 128 21.02 4.57 35.87
N LEU A 129 21.77 4.28 34.81
CA LEU A 129 21.75 2.96 34.17
C LEU A 129 22.23 1.86 35.12
N GLY A 130 23.31 2.11 35.88
CA GLY A 130 23.84 1.19 36.87
C GLY A 130 22.84 0.87 37.99
N VAL A 131 22.08 1.87 38.46
CA VAL A 131 20.99 1.67 39.43
C VAL A 131 19.88 0.81 38.83
N CYS A 132 19.46 1.10 37.59
CA CYS A 132 18.41 0.35 36.90
C CYS A 132 18.79 -1.11 36.63
N GLN A 133 20.06 -1.39 36.32
CA GLN A 133 20.57 -2.75 36.09
C GLN A 133 20.72 -3.58 37.38
N LYS A 134 20.96 -2.92 38.52
CA LYS A 134 21.08 -3.55 39.84
C LYS A 134 19.74 -3.72 40.56
N ALA A 135 18.69 -3.05 40.10
CA ALA A 135 17.34 -3.29 40.59
C ALA A 135 16.98 -4.76 40.30
N PRO A 136 16.47 -5.53 41.28
CA PRO A 136 15.99 -6.88 41.00
C PRO A 136 14.91 -6.75 39.93
N LYS A 137 15.14 -7.35 38.76
CA LYS A 137 14.10 -7.49 37.74
C LYS A 137 13.03 -8.35 38.41
N GLY A 138 11.92 -7.72 38.79
CA GLY A 138 10.91 -8.31 39.68
C GLY A 138 10.40 -9.67 39.22
N LEU A 139 9.95 -10.45 40.21
CA LEU A 139 9.07 -11.62 40.14
C LEU A 139 7.89 -11.43 39.18
#